data_AF-A0A1V4I3L7-F1
#
_entry.id   AF-A0A1V4I3L7-F1
#
_cell.length_a   1.000
_cell.length_b   1.000
_cell.length_c   1.000
_cell.angle_alpha   90.00
_cell.angle_beta   90.00
_cell.angle_gamma   90.00
#
_symmetry.space_group_name_H-M   'P 1'
#
loop_
_entity.id
_entity.type
_entity.pdbx_description
1 polymer ?
#
loop_
_entity_poly.entity_id
_entity_poly.type
_entity_poly.pdbx_seq_one_letter_code
_entity_poly.pdbx_strand_id
1 'polypeptide(L)'
;MDKQDFMRELKRELSDFNEEQRNQILYDYEKQFKMGEENGKNNIQLLREFGNPRDIAAQYRSSAYKNAEAWNIENNMGNKHRTKKRRKFIALPIIFLAFIFLGTFIGLGFRHVKGHRYVINETKTSSLNGIDEISVDVSDANLNFYSGKGNKLKTAVDGTMSAIGNYSKPRLKYYKSGNTLHVEFGESHQVIMFSDSSNMKMDVYIPEAYKNSIKVKSSEGDVSISNFKIDKLNCQLDDGDLNVSNINVSEFSNENSEGDITAKNITTDSASINSSDGDVKLDEFNAASITYNNSEGNLEANNISVKSSSFESSDGDIDISGFSGDIKAVNSEGDTKVQYNDFNNDVQIESSDGDIQLELPRDAKFNLAANTDDGDLKCDFPVTVSGSRSESTLKGNVGSSSNKVKLNNSEGNISISK
;
A
#
# COMPACT_ATOMS: atom_id res chain seq x y z
N MET A 1 7.28 -10.55 -42.78
CA MET A 1 6.62 -11.11 -41.60
C MET A 1 5.32 -10.35 -41.43
N ASP A 2 4.19 -11.05 -41.28
CA ASP A 2 2.91 -10.44 -40.93
C ASP A 2 2.61 -10.66 -39.43
N LYS A 3 1.44 -10.19 -38.96
CA LYS A 3 1.00 -10.34 -37.57
C LYS A 3 0.96 -11.80 -37.12
N GLN A 4 0.45 -12.70 -37.97
CA GLN A 4 0.32 -14.12 -37.63
C GLN A 4 1.68 -14.82 -37.56
N ASP A 5 2.60 -14.46 -38.46
CA ASP A 5 3.97 -14.95 -38.44
C ASP A 5 4.73 -14.43 -37.21
N PHE A 6 4.59 -13.14 -36.88
CA PHE A 6 5.21 -12.53 -35.69
C PHE A 6 4.75 -13.21 -34.39
N MET A 7 3.44 -13.39 -34.21
CA MET A 7 2.90 -14.02 -32.99
C MET A 7 3.33 -15.49 -32.86
N ARG A 8 3.43 -16.20 -33.99
CA ARG A 8 3.91 -17.59 -34.02
C ARG A 8 5.38 -17.68 -33.70
N GLU A 9 6.18 -16.76 -34.25
CA GLU A 9 7.61 -16.69 -33.98
C GLU A 9 7.87 -16.31 -32.53
N LEU A 10 7.20 -15.29 -31.99
CA LEU A 10 7.30 -14.91 -30.57
C LEU A 10 6.91 -16.07 -29.64
N LYS A 11 5.81 -16.78 -29.93
CA LYS A 11 5.41 -17.96 -29.15
C LYS A 11 6.46 -19.07 -29.18
N ARG A 12 7.15 -19.27 -30.32
CA ARG A 12 8.25 -20.24 -30.45
C ARG A 12 9.47 -19.77 -29.66
N GLU A 13 9.82 -18.50 -29.77
CA GLU A 13 10.95 -17.90 -29.07
C GLU A 13 10.70 -17.84 -27.55
N LEU A 14 9.47 -17.95 -27.05
CA LEU A 14 9.16 -18.03 -25.60
C LEU A 14 8.91 -19.47 -25.12
N SER A 15 9.34 -20.48 -25.88
CA SER A 15 9.03 -21.90 -25.60
C SER A 15 9.63 -22.46 -24.31
N ASP A 16 10.59 -21.78 -23.72
CA ASP A 16 11.24 -22.09 -22.44
C ASP A 16 10.55 -21.45 -21.22
N PHE A 17 9.63 -20.51 -21.42
CA PHE A 17 8.82 -19.91 -20.34
C PHE A 17 7.71 -20.85 -19.92
N ASN A 18 7.21 -20.72 -18.68
CA ASN A 18 6.02 -21.44 -18.27
C ASN A 18 4.78 -20.97 -19.07
N GLU A 19 3.73 -21.79 -19.10
CA GLU A 19 2.57 -21.56 -19.97
C GLU A 19 1.84 -20.25 -19.64
N GLU A 20 1.71 -19.91 -18.36
CA GLU A 20 1.04 -18.70 -17.88
C GLU A 20 1.78 -17.44 -18.33
N GLN A 21 3.10 -17.36 -18.07
CA GLN A 21 3.96 -16.25 -18.49
C GLN A 21 3.95 -16.07 -20.00
N ARG A 22 4.06 -17.18 -20.74
CA ARG A 22 4.05 -17.15 -22.20
C ARG A 22 2.73 -16.61 -22.74
N ASN A 23 1.60 -17.05 -22.17
CA ASN A 23 0.28 -16.62 -22.61
C ASN A 23 0.03 -15.15 -22.27
N GLN A 24 0.51 -14.66 -21.11
CA GLN A 24 0.41 -13.25 -20.73
C GLN A 24 1.17 -12.36 -21.72
N ILE A 25 2.43 -12.69 -22.04
CA ILE A 25 3.23 -11.91 -23.00
C ILE A 25 2.55 -11.89 -24.37
N LEU A 26 2.03 -13.02 -24.84
CA LEU A 26 1.32 -13.08 -26.12
C LEU A 26 0.03 -12.26 -26.12
N TYR A 27 -0.72 -12.27 -25.02
CA TYR A 27 -1.95 -11.49 -24.87
C TYR A 27 -1.67 -9.98 -24.96
N ASP A 28 -0.59 -9.50 -24.33
CA ASP A 28 -0.23 -8.09 -24.34
C ASP A 28 0.10 -7.60 -25.76
N TYR A 29 0.87 -8.36 -26.54
CA TYR A 29 1.16 -8.02 -27.93
C TYR A 29 -0.08 -8.11 -28.83
N GLU A 30 -0.97 -9.08 -28.60
CA GLU A 30 -2.24 -9.16 -29.34
C GLU A 30 -3.12 -7.94 -29.11
N LYS A 31 -3.19 -7.47 -27.86
CA LYS A 31 -3.89 -6.23 -27.48
C LYS A 31 -3.26 -5.01 -28.15
N GLN A 32 -1.93 -4.92 -28.21
CA GLN A 32 -1.23 -3.84 -28.89
C GLN A 32 -1.48 -3.82 -30.40
N PHE A 33 -1.50 -4.98 -31.07
CA PHE A 33 -1.88 -5.05 -32.49
C PHE A 33 -3.30 -4.53 -32.72
N LYS A 34 -4.25 -4.96 -31.88
CA LYS A 34 -5.65 -4.53 -31.98
C LYS A 34 -5.78 -3.02 -31.81
N MET A 35 -5.14 -2.44 -30.80
CA MET A 35 -5.12 -0.99 -30.57
C MET A 35 -4.44 -0.23 -31.72
N GLY A 36 -3.39 -0.80 -32.31
CA GLY A 36 -2.72 -0.24 -33.48
C GLY A 36 -3.64 -0.15 -34.69
N GLU A 37 -4.35 -1.24 -34.99
CA GLU A 37 -5.33 -1.31 -36.07
C GLU A 37 -6.50 -0.32 -35.86
N GLU A 38 -7.01 -0.21 -34.62
CA GLU A 38 -8.05 0.77 -34.23
C GLU A 38 -7.61 2.23 -34.41
N ASN A 39 -6.31 2.50 -34.23
CA ASN A 39 -5.70 3.82 -34.44
C ASN A 39 -5.23 4.07 -35.89
N GLY A 40 -5.63 3.22 -36.84
CA GLY A 40 -5.32 3.37 -38.26
C GLY A 40 -3.88 3.03 -38.64
N LYS A 41 -3.09 2.43 -37.73
CA LYS A 41 -1.77 1.88 -38.08
C LYS A 41 -1.94 0.58 -38.84
N ASN A 42 -1.09 0.37 -39.84
CA ASN A 42 -1.05 -0.91 -40.54
C ASN A 42 -0.06 -1.88 -39.88
N ASN A 43 -0.22 -3.18 -40.15
CA ASN A 43 0.61 -4.23 -39.58
C ASN A 43 2.12 -4.01 -39.81
N ILE A 44 2.52 -3.40 -40.93
CA ILE A 44 3.93 -3.15 -41.23
C ILE A 44 4.52 -2.09 -40.30
N GLN A 45 3.75 -1.06 -39.92
CA GLN A 45 4.18 -0.05 -38.96
C GLN A 45 4.32 -0.65 -37.56
N LEU A 46 3.34 -1.44 -37.12
CA LEU A 46 3.35 -2.09 -35.82
C LEU A 46 4.52 -3.06 -35.67
N LEU A 47 4.80 -3.87 -36.69
CA LEU A 47 5.93 -4.80 -36.68
C LEU A 47 7.30 -4.10 -36.64
N ARG A 48 7.42 -2.91 -37.21
CA ARG A 48 8.64 -2.10 -37.08
C ARG A 48 8.80 -1.51 -35.68
N GLU A 49 7.70 -1.16 -35.04
CA GLU A 49 7.69 -0.66 -33.65
C GLU A 49 8.01 -1.77 -32.65
N PHE A 50 7.48 -2.98 -32.85
CA PHE A 50 7.72 -4.11 -31.95
C PHE A 50 9.12 -4.71 -32.10
N GLY A 51 9.74 -4.62 -33.28
CA GLY A 51 11.06 -5.20 -33.53
C GLY A 51 11.02 -6.72 -33.73
N ASN A 52 12.13 -7.40 -33.42
CA ASN A 52 12.27 -8.83 -33.69
C ASN A 52 11.76 -9.68 -32.50
N PRO A 53 10.87 -10.67 -32.71
CA PRO A 53 10.40 -11.60 -31.69
C PRO A 53 11.50 -12.27 -30.86
N ARG A 54 12.65 -12.56 -31.48
CA ARG A 54 13.79 -13.17 -30.80
C ARG A 54 14.43 -12.23 -29.79
N ASP A 55 14.51 -10.95 -30.12
CA ASP A 55 15.05 -9.92 -29.23
C ASP A 55 14.10 -9.68 -28.07
N ILE A 56 12.78 -9.66 -28.34
CA ILE A 56 11.73 -9.59 -27.30
C ILE A 56 11.88 -10.76 -26.33
N ALA A 57 11.94 -12.00 -26.83
CA ALA A 57 12.10 -13.17 -25.97
C ALA A 57 13.44 -13.16 -25.20
N ALA A 58 14.53 -12.70 -25.81
CA ALA A 58 15.82 -12.55 -25.14
C ALA A 58 15.77 -11.50 -24.02
N GLN A 59 15.03 -10.41 -24.19
CA GLN A 59 14.81 -9.40 -23.15
C GLN A 59 14.09 -10.01 -21.94
N TYR A 60 13.01 -10.76 -22.17
CA TYR A 60 12.32 -11.46 -21.09
C TYR A 60 13.22 -12.48 -20.37
N ARG A 61 14.09 -13.20 -21.11
CA ARG A 61 15.05 -14.13 -20.48
C ARG A 61 16.09 -13.41 -19.63
N SER A 62 16.62 -12.30 -20.12
CA SER A 62 17.60 -11.49 -19.40
C SER A 62 17.02 -10.97 -18.08
N SER A 63 15.75 -10.56 -18.08
CA SER A 63 15.04 -10.17 -16.87
C SER A 63 14.85 -11.33 -15.89
N ALA A 64 14.54 -12.54 -16.38
CA ALA A 64 14.43 -13.74 -15.56
C ALA A 64 15.79 -14.20 -14.98
N TYR A 65 16.89 -14.03 -15.73
CA TYR A 65 18.23 -14.45 -15.33
C TYR A 65 18.85 -13.52 -14.26
N LYS A 66 18.62 -12.21 -14.35
CA LYS A 66 19.08 -11.25 -13.32
C LYS A 66 18.43 -11.51 -11.96
N ASN A 67 17.16 -11.93 -11.94
CA ASN A 67 16.46 -12.31 -10.72
C ASN A 67 17.01 -13.63 -10.13
N ALA A 68 17.52 -14.54 -10.96
CA ALA A 68 18.17 -15.76 -10.52
C ALA A 68 19.60 -15.54 -10.00
N GLU A 69 20.35 -14.56 -10.53
CA GLU A 69 21.67 -14.18 -9.99
C GLU A 69 21.57 -13.41 -8.67
N ALA A 70 20.59 -12.52 -8.51
CA ALA A 70 20.30 -11.86 -7.22
C ALA A 70 20.01 -12.91 -6.13
N TRP A 71 19.21 -13.93 -6.46
CA TRP A 71 18.93 -15.07 -5.58
C TRP A 71 20.16 -15.96 -5.31
N ASN A 72 21.07 -16.15 -6.28
CA ASN A 72 22.26 -16.99 -6.11
C ASN A 72 23.42 -16.31 -5.35
N ILE A 73 23.49 -14.97 -5.34
CA ILE A 73 24.47 -14.22 -4.56
C ILE A 73 24.09 -14.24 -3.07
N GLU A 74 22.79 -14.06 -2.78
CA GLU A 74 22.23 -14.12 -1.42
C GLU A 74 22.36 -15.52 -0.81
N ASN A 75 22.11 -16.59 -1.59
CA ASN A 75 22.22 -17.97 -1.13
C ASN A 75 23.66 -18.51 -1.00
N ASN A 76 24.67 -17.85 -1.56
CA ASN A 76 26.07 -18.27 -1.43
C ASN A 76 26.82 -17.63 -0.25
N MET A 77 26.25 -16.61 0.42
CA MET A 77 26.82 -16.08 1.68
C MET A 77 26.25 -16.74 2.94
N GLY A 78 25.17 -17.53 2.84
CA GLY A 78 24.45 -18.07 4.00
C GLY A 78 24.54 -19.59 4.22
N ASN A 79 25.50 -20.32 3.64
CA ASN A 79 25.46 -21.79 3.68
C ASN A 79 26.50 -22.43 4.62
N LYS A 80 26.24 -22.39 5.94
CA LYS A 80 26.62 -23.46 6.87
C LYS A 80 25.51 -23.77 7.88
N HIS A 81 24.90 -24.94 7.64
CA HIS A 81 24.12 -25.80 8.55
C HIS A 81 22.58 -25.71 8.62
N ARG A 82 21.99 -26.88 8.27
CA ARG A 82 20.79 -27.55 8.85
C ARG A 82 19.40 -27.11 8.39
N THR A 83 18.77 -27.87 7.49
CA THR A 83 17.82 -29.01 7.68
C THR A 83 16.34 -28.67 7.96
N LYS A 84 15.52 -28.86 6.91
CA LYS A 84 14.12 -29.35 6.82
C LYS A 84 12.97 -28.61 7.55
N LYS A 85 12.02 -28.17 6.70
CA LYS A 85 10.60 -27.79 6.90
C LYS A 85 10.41 -26.41 7.57
N ARG A 86 9.68 -25.46 7.01
CA ARG A 86 8.34 -25.56 6.38
C ARG A 86 8.20 -24.58 5.20
N ARG A 87 7.41 -24.98 4.19
CA ARG A 87 6.95 -24.11 3.10
C ARG A 87 6.01 -23.04 3.70
N LYS A 88 6.37 -21.76 3.59
CA LYS A 88 5.43 -20.65 3.58
C LYS A 88 5.51 -20.03 2.19
N PHE A 89 4.37 -20.00 1.50
CA PHE A 89 4.20 -19.24 0.27
C PHE A 89 4.15 -17.77 0.68
N ILE A 90 5.17 -17.01 0.35
CA ILE A 90 5.11 -15.54 0.37
C ILE A 90 4.81 -15.17 -1.07
N ALA A 91 3.58 -14.74 -1.33
CA ALA A 91 3.23 -14.06 -2.56
C ALA A 91 3.75 -12.63 -2.41
N LEU A 92 4.95 -12.34 -2.93
CA LEU A 92 5.44 -10.97 -3.08
C LEU A 92 4.92 -10.38 -4.41
N PRO A 93 4.61 -9.07 -4.43
CA PRO A 93 3.90 -8.42 -5.50
C PRO A 93 4.79 -8.32 -6.74
N ILE A 94 4.29 -8.84 -7.85
CA ILE A 94 4.92 -8.86 -9.18
C ILE A 94 5.00 -7.44 -9.81
N ILE A 95 4.75 -6.37 -9.04
CA ILE A 95 4.56 -5.01 -9.56
C ILE A 95 5.84 -4.15 -9.48
N PHE A 96 6.82 -4.49 -8.64
CA PHE A 96 7.98 -3.62 -8.38
C PHE A 96 9.13 -3.68 -9.42
N LEU A 97 9.09 -4.61 -10.38
CA LEU A 97 10.18 -4.81 -11.35
C LEU A 97 10.09 -3.97 -12.65
N ALA A 98 9.08 -3.09 -12.75
CA ALA A 98 8.90 -2.26 -13.95
C ALA A 98 9.74 -0.96 -13.96
N PHE A 99 10.19 -0.46 -12.81
CA PHE A 99 10.77 0.89 -12.73
C PHE A 99 12.31 0.98 -12.87
N ILE A 100 13.05 -0.11 -12.64
CA ILE A 100 14.54 -0.04 -12.62
C ILE A 100 15.19 0.04 -14.02
N PHE A 101 14.46 -0.18 -15.12
CA PHE A 101 15.07 -0.22 -16.46
C PHE A 101 15.07 1.10 -17.26
N LEU A 102 14.66 2.23 -16.68
CA LEU A 102 14.70 3.52 -17.40
C LEU A 102 16.08 4.22 -17.37
N GLY A 103 16.97 3.83 -16.44
CA GLY A 103 18.27 4.50 -16.24
C GLY A 103 19.33 4.25 -17.33
N THR A 104 19.14 3.30 -18.25
CA THR A 104 20.18 2.94 -19.24
C THR A 104 19.87 3.33 -20.68
N PHE A 105 18.73 3.97 -20.96
CA PHE A 105 18.39 4.45 -22.31
C PHE A 105 18.73 5.93 -22.59
N ILE A 106 19.40 6.64 -21.66
CA ILE A 106 19.75 8.06 -21.81
C ILE A 106 20.89 8.30 -22.83
N GLY A 107 21.52 7.24 -23.35
CA GLY A 107 22.75 7.35 -24.13
C GLY A 107 22.67 7.63 -25.63
N LEU A 108 21.52 7.48 -26.31
CA LEU A 108 21.50 7.53 -27.79
C LEU A 108 20.26 8.23 -28.37
N GLY A 109 20.35 9.55 -28.47
CA GLY A 109 19.60 10.35 -29.45
C GLY A 109 18.55 11.29 -28.88
N PHE A 110 18.97 12.40 -28.27
CA PHE A 110 18.09 13.55 -28.04
C PHE A 110 17.68 14.17 -29.39
N ARG A 111 16.65 13.60 -30.02
CA ARG A 111 15.80 14.37 -30.94
C ARG A 111 15.09 15.40 -30.07
N HIS A 112 15.04 16.65 -30.52
CA HIS A 112 14.36 17.75 -29.85
C HIS A 112 12.91 17.36 -29.55
N VAL A 113 12.62 16.87 -28.34
CA VAL A 113 11.25 16.54 -27.94
C VAL A 113 10.59 17.84 -27.51
N LYS A 114 9.52 18.23 -28.20
CA LYS A 114 8.79 19.45 -27.85
C LYS A 114 8.02 19.21 -26.55
N GLY A 115 8.33 20.02 -25.54
CA GLY A 115 7.49 20.14 -24.35
C GLY A 115 6.22 20.93 -24.67
N HIS A 116 5.10 20.48 -24.13
CA HIS A 116 3.82 21.16 -24.17
C HIS A 116 3.47 21.60 -22.76
N ARG A 117 2.98 22.83 -22.62
CA ARG A 117 2.46 23.34 -21.36
C ARG A 117 0.95 23.43 -21.46
N TYR A 118 0.25 22.73 -20.57
CA TYR A 118 -1.21 22.76 -20.51
C TYR A 118 -1.66 23.58 -19.31
N VAL A 119 -2.55 24.54 -19.55
CA VAL A 119 -3.31 25.21 -18.49
C VAL A 119 -4.68 24.53 -18.41
N ILE A 120 -4.99 23.99 -17.23
CA ILE A 120 -6.25 23.32 -16.92
C ILE A 120 -7.07 24.24 -16.01
N ASN A 121 -8.34 24.38 -16.35
CA ASN A 121 -9.36 25.02 -15.54
C ASN A 121 -10.69 24.41 -15.99
N GLU A 122 -11.06 23.30 -15.38
CA GLU A 122 -12.27 22.56 -15.70
C GLU A 122 -13.13 22.44 -14.45
N THR A 123 -14.44 22.54 -14.61
CA THR A 123 -15.39 22.31 -13.52
C THR A 123 -16.55 21.50 -14.06
N LYS A 124 -16.95 20.48 -13.32
CA LYS A 124 -18.07 19.62 -13.69
C LYS A 124 -18.97 19.35 -12.50
N THR A 125 -20.25 19.11 -12.76
CA THR A 125 -21.22 18.76 -11.74
C THR A 125 -22.06 17.57 -12.18
N SER A 126 -22.56 16.79 -11.22
CA SER A 126 -23.47 15.68 -11.49
C SER A 126 -24.42 15.45 -10.33
N SER A 127 -25.60 14.92 -10.66
CA SER A 127 -26.55 14.45 -9.65
C SER A 127 -26.12 13.08 -9.10
N LEU A 128 -26.22 12.93 -7.78
CA LEU A 128 -25.96 11.68 -7.06
C LEU A 128 -27.22 10.84 -6.84
N ASN A 129 -28.34 11.17 -7.51
CA ASN A 129 -29.56 10.36 -7.41
C ASN A 129 -29.30 8.93 -7.92
N GLY A 130 -29.54 7.94 -7.05
CA GLY A 130 -29.32 6.52 -7.34
C GLY A 130 -27.85 6.13 -7.46
N ILE A 131 -26.94 6.93 -6.91
CA ILE A 131 -25.51 6.61 -6.86
C ILE A 131 -25.17 5.99 -5.51
N ASP A 132 -24.64 4.77 -5.55
CA ASP A 132 -24.22 4.01 -4.38
C ASP A 132 -22.71 4.14 -4.14
N GLU A 133 -21.94 4.53 -5.16
CA GLU A 133 -20.50 4.74 -5.06
C GLU A 133 -20.03 5.90 -5.94
N ILE A 134 -19.15 6.74 -5.40
CA ILE A 134 -18.38 7.72 -6.16
C ILE A 134 -16.97 7.16 -6.30
N SER A 135 -16.55 6.85 -7.53
CA SER A 135 -15.20 6.40 -7.84
C SER A 135 -14.42 7.55 -8.46
N VAL A 136 -13.41 8.05 -7.75
CA VAL A 136 -12.52 9.11 -8.22
C VAL A 136 -11.18 8.48 -8.60
N ASP A 137 -10.72 8.72 -9.82
CA ASP A 137 -9.49 8.19 -10.39
C ASP A 137 -8.66 9.34 -10.97
N VAL A 138 -7.48 9.58 -10.41
CA VAL A 138 -6.63 10.73 -10.73
C VAL A 138 -5.20 10.26 -10.99
N SER A 139 -4.60 10.69 -12.11
CA SER A 139 -3.22 10.32 -12.43
C SER A 139 -2.20 11.44 -12.20
N ASP A 140 -2.61 12.71 -12.25
CA ASP A 140 -1.68 13.84 -12.36
C ASP A 140 -2.18 15.08 -11.59
N ALA A 141 -2.63 14.94 -10.34
CA ALA A 141 -3.05 16.07 -9.50
C ALA A 141 -3.19 15.74 -8.01
N ASN A 142 -2.83 16.70 -7.14
CA ASN A 142 -3.19 16.62 -5.72
C ASN A 142 -4.71 16.69 -5.55
N LEU A 143 -5.26 15.75 -4.81
CA LEU A 143 -6.69 15.52 -4.73
C LEU A 143 -7.23 15.91 -3.34
N ASN A 144 -8.22 16.80 -3.33
CA ASN A 144 -8.80 17.32 -2.09
C ASN A 144 -10.30 17.06 -2.06
N PHE A 145 -10.78 16.41 -1.01
CA PHE A 145 -12.20 16.16 -0.79
C PHE A 145 -12.77 17.06 0.29
N TYR A 146 -13.90 17.66 -0.04
CA TYR A 146 -14.64 18.56 0.85
C TYR A 146 -16.10 18.14 0.94
N SER A 147 -16.63 18.18 2.16
CA SER A 147 -18.08 18.14 2.36
C SER A 147 -18.69 19.46 1.87
N GLY A 148 -19.58 19.39 0.88
CA GLY A 148 -20.08 20.52 0.11
C GLY A 148 -21.52 20.90 0.42
N LYS A 149 -21.80 22.20 0.45
CA LYS A 149 -23.16 22.76 0.53
C LYS A 149 -23.86 22.61 -0.82
N GLY A 150 -24.84 21.71 -0.93
CA GLY A 150 -25.61 21.50 -2.15
C GLY A 150 -26.18 20.09 -2.28
N ASN A 151 -26.67 19.75 -3.47
CA ASN A 151 -27.27 18.44 -3.78
C ASN A 151 -26.61 17.74 -4.98
N LYS A 152 -25.52 18.30 -5.49
CA LYS A 152 -24.76 17.76 -6.62
C LYS A 152 -23.31 17.59 -6.23
N LEU A 153 -22.70 16.51 -6.72
CA LEU A 153 -21.25 16.42 -6.77
C LEU A 153 -20.73 17.55 -7.65
N LYS A 154 -19.71 18.27 -7.19
CA LYS A 154 -18.97 19.24 -7.99
C LYS A 154 -17.49 18.89 -7.92
N THR A 155 -16.83 18.84 -9.07
CA THR A 155 -15.37 18.83 -9.13
C THR A 155 -14.85 20.03 -9.87
N ALA A 156 -13.72 20.55 -9.41
CA ALA A 156 -12.96 21.59 -10.06
C ALA A 156 -11.52 21.11 -10.17
N VAL A 157 -10.92 21.27 -11.36
CA VAL A 157 -9.53 20.96 -11.61
C VAL A 157 -8.86 22.21 -12.14
N ASP A 158 -7.80 22.65 -11.50
CA ASP A 158 -7.02 23.81 -11.88
C ASP A 158 -5.54 23.56 -11.72
N GLY A 159 -4.75 24.25 -12.54
CA GLY A 159 -3.30 24.14 -12.49
C GLY A 159 -2.65 24.15 -13.85
N THR A 160 -1.35 23.84 -13.83
CA THR A 160 -0.57 23.74 -15.05
C THR A 160 0.30 22.52 -15.02
N MET A 161 0.29 21.74 -16.10
CA MET A 161 1.26 20.66 -16.30
C MET A 161 2.17 20.98 -17.46
N SER A 162 3.36 20.40 -17.42
CA SER A 162 4.25 20.32 -18.56
C SER A 162 4.41 18.85 -18.93
N ALA A 163 4.24 18.52 -20.21
CA ALA A 163 4.44 17.17 -20.68
C ALA A 163 5.32 17.18 -21.92
N ILE A 164 6.24 16.22 -21.98
CA ILE A 164 7.11 16.04 -23.14
C ILE A 164 6.43 15.02 -24.07
N GLY A 165 6.56 15.20 -25.39
CA GLY A 165 6.07 14.22 -26.37
C GLY A 165 4.63 14.36 -26.83
N ASN A 166 4.05 13.26 -27.31
CA ASN A 166 2.67 13.17 -27.81
C ASN A 166 1.65 13.05 -26.67
N TYR A 167 1.74 13.95 -25.69
CA TYR A 167 0.82 13.97 -24.57
C TYR A 167 -0.44 14.75 -24.95
N SER A 168 -1.61 14.12 -24.87
CA SER A 168 -2.89 14.81 -25.07
C SER A 168 -3.30 15.60 -23.83
N LYS A 169 -3.87 16.80 -24.00
CA LYS A 169 -4.40 17.58 -22.87
C LYS A 169 -5.38 16.74 -22.04
N PRO A 170 -5.12 16.50 -20.74
CA PRO A 170 -6.01 15.70 -19.91
C PRO A 170 -7.31 16.44 -19.65
N ARG A 171 -8.35 15.68 -19.35
CA ARG A 171 -9.74 16.16 -19.27
C ARG A 171 -10.45 15.53 -18.10
N LEU A 172 -11.28 16.33 -17.45
CA LEU A 172 -12.18 15.87 -16.41
C LEU A 172 -13.38 15.13 -17.03
N LYS A 173 -13.43 13.81 -16.84
CA LYS A 173 -14.47 12.93 -17.38
C LYS A 173 -15.39 12.45 -16.28
N TYR A 174 -16.69 12.46 -16.57
CA TYR A 174 -17.70 11.85 -15.72
C TYR A 174 -18.47 10.85 -16.57
N TYR A 175 -18.70 9.65 -16.05
CA TYR A 175 -19.62 8.69 -16.64
C TYR A 175 -20.20 7.81 -15.54
N LYS A 176 -21.34 7.17 -15.83
CA LYS A 176 -21.99 6.23 -14.91
C LYS A 176 -21.81 4.81 -15.42
N SER A 177 -21.51 3.89 -14.52
CA SER A 177 -21.54 2.45 -14.78
C SER A 177 -22.33 1.80 -13.66
N GLY A 178 -23.53 1.31 -13.96
CA GLY A 178 -24.49 0.91 -12.91
C GLY A 178 -24.82 2.07 -11.97
N ASN A 179 -24.72 1.82 -10.66
CA ASN A 179 -24.92 2.82 -9.60
C ASN A 179 -23.61 3.51 -9.16
N THR A 180 -22.51 3.33 -9.89
CA THR A 180 -21.24 4.01 -9.64
C THR A 180 -21.12 5.24 -10.54
N LEU A 181 -20.79 6.39 -9.96
CA LEU A 181 -20.37 7.58 -10.69
C LEU A 181 -18.85 7.61 -10.75
N HIS A 182 -18.30 7.46 -11.95
CA HIS A 182 -16.87 7.59 -12.19
C HIS A 182 -16.52 9.05 -12.47
N VAL A 183 -15.46 9.50 -11.83
CA VAL A 183 -14.87 10.83 -11.94
C VAL A 183 -13.39 10.63 -12.22
N GLU A 184 -13.00 10.85 -13.46
CA GLU A 184 -11.62 10.61 -13.90
C GLU A 184 -10.96 11.92 -14.29
N PHE A 185 -9.74 12.14 -13.84
CA PHE A 185 -8.88 13.21 -14.31
C PHE A 185 -7.46 12.67 -14.51
N GLY A 186 -7.06 12.50 -15.76
CA GLY A 186 -5.82 11.81 -16.04
C GLY A 186 -5.75 11.25 -17.44
N GLU A 187 -4.69 10.49 -17.71
CA GLU A 187 -4.24 10.10 -19.04
C GLU A 187 -5.35 9.69 -20.04
N SER A 188 -5.22 10.19 -21.27
CA SER A 188 -5.63 9.42 -22.45
C SER A 188 -4.39 8.76 -23.05
N HIS A 189 -4.03 7.58 -22.51
CA HIS A 189 -3.10 6.57 -23.02
C HIS A 189 -2.34 6.97 -24.31
N GLN A 190 -1.08 7.40 -24.22
CA GLN A 190 -0.02 7.13 -25.21
C GLN A 190 1.39 7.35 -24.60
N VAL A 191 2.16 6.25 -24.50
CA VAL A 191 3.63 6.11 -24.41
C VAL A 191 4.35 6.89 -23.29
N ILE A 192 5.09 6.15 -22.45
CA ILE A 192 6.01 6.61 -21.40
C ILE A 192 6.71 7.93 -21.78
N MET A 193 6.34 9.01 -21.09
CA MET A 193 6.87 10.36 -21.18
C MET A 193 6.80 10.98 -19.78
N PHE A 194 7.78 11.79 -19.41
CA PHE A 194 7.76 12.54 -18.15
C PHE A 194 6.74 13.68 -18.23
N SER A 195 5.74 13.66 -17.34
CA SER A 195 4.90 14.82 -16.99
C SER A 195 5.43 15.45 -15.70
N ASP A 196 5.32 16.77 -15.62
CA ASP A 196 5.40 17.50 -14.35
C ASP A 196 3.99 18.05 -14.08
N SER A 197 3.34 17.41 -13.12
CA SER A 197 1.97 17.65 -12.67
C SER A 197 1.93 18.37 -11.31
N SER A 198 3.08 18.74 -10.73
CA SER A 198 3.21 19.28 -9.35
C SER A 198 2.33 20.48 -9.01
N ASN A 199 1.88 21.23 -10.03
CA ASN A 199 1.01 22.40 -9.87
C ASN A 199 -0.46 22.12 -10.20
N MET A 200 -0.86 20.86 -10.34
CA MET A 200 -2.23 20.44 -10.61
C MET A 200 -2.96 20.11 -9.32
N LYS A 201 -4.18 20.62 -9.18
CA LYS A 201 -5.07 20.38 -8.05
C LYS A 201 -6.45 19.97 -8.55
N MET A 202 -7.04 18.98 -7.90
CA MET A 202 -8.42 18.57 -8.09
C MET A 202 -9.20 18.66 -6.78
N ASP A 203 -10.22 19.52 -6.74
CA ASP A 203 -11.13 19.67 -5.61
C ASP A 203 -12.45 18.94 -5.88
N VAL A 204 -12.83 18.03 -4.99
CA VAL A 204 -14.06 17.24 -5.05
C VAL A 204 -14.99 17.62 -3.91
N TYR A 205 -16.08 18.30 -4.24
CA TYR A 205 -17.11 18.72 -3.30
C TYR A 205 -18.28 17.74 -3.34
N ILE A 206 -18.40 16.94 -2.28
CA ILE A 206 -19.44 15.91 -2.14
C ILE A 206 -20.55 16.44 -1.23
N PRO A 207 -21.83 16.40 -1.65
CA PRO A 207 -22.96 16.81 -0.82
C PRO A 207 -22.97 16.14 0.56
N GLU A 208 -23.19 16.91 1.63
CA GLU A 208 -23.32 16.41 3.01
C GLU A 208 -24.36 15.28 3.17
N ALA A 209 -25.40 15.31 2.34
CA ALA A 209 -26.48 14.33 2.33
C ALA A 209 -26.07 12.96 1.75
N TYR A 210 -24.95 12.88 1.03
CA TYR A 210 -24.44 11.61 0.51
C TYR A 210 -23.85 10.78 1.66
N LYS A 211 -24.31 9.53 1.79
CA LYS A 211 -23.95 8.61 2.89
C LYS A 211 -23.41 7.27 2.40
N ASN A 212 -23.26 7.07 1.09
CA ASN A 212 -22.81 5.80 0.52
C ASN A 212 -21.29 5.81 0.31
N SER A 213 -20.75 4.93 -0.52
CA SER A 213 -19.31 4.67 -0.60
C SER A 213 -18.55 5.71 -1.42
N ILE A 214 -17.29 5.93 -1.06
CA ILE A 214 -16.31 6.67 -1.86
C ILE A 214 -15.11 5.75 -2.09
N LYS A 215 -14.70 5.64 -3.35
CA LYS A 215 -13.45 5.01 -3.76
C LYS A 215 -12.54 6.06 -4.40
N VAL A 216 -11.29 6.09 -3.98
CA VAL A 216 -10.26 6.99 -4.49
C VAL A 216 -9.11 6.16 -5.02
N LYS A 217 -8.67 6.50 -6.24
CA LYS A 217 -7.44 6.01 -6.85
C LYS A 217 -6.60 7.21 -7.24
N SER A 218 -5.35 7.24 -6.79
CA SER A 218 -4.37 8.24 -7.20
C SER A 218 -3.10 7.53 -7.68
N SER A 219 -2.63 7.82 -8.88
CA SER A 219 -1.32 7.33 -9.31
C SER A 219 -0.19 8.25 -8.87
N GLU A 220 -0.43 9.57 -8.84
CA GLU A 220 0.51 10.55 -8.34
C GLU A 220 -0.22 11.63 -7.53
N GLY A 221 0.47 12.17 -6.53
CA GLY A 221 0.06 13.36 -5.78
C GLY A 221 -0.77 13.07 -4.55
N ASP A 222 -0.70 14.01 -3.61
CA ASP A 222 -1.26 13.83 -2.27
C ASP A 222 -2.78 13.81 -2.29
N VAL A 223 -3.36 12.93 -1.45
CA VAL A 223 -4.81 12.82 -1.28
C VAL A 223 -5.20 13.32 0.11
N SER A 224 -6.02 14.36 0.16
CA SER A 224 -6.55 14.93 1.40
C SER A 224 -8.07 14.73 1.49
N ILE A 225 -8.54 14.03 2.53
CA ILE A 225 -9.96 13.74 2.77
C ILE A 225 -10.33 14.17 4.18
N SER A 226 -11.35 15.02 4.31
CA SER A 226 -11.78 15.48 5.63
C SER A 226 -13.29 15.65 5.81
N ASN A 227 -13.75 15.42 7.05
CA ASN A 227 -15.10 15.76 7.51
C ASN A 227 -16.24 15.00 6.81
N PHE A 228 -16.12 13.66 6.74
CA PHE A 228 -17.14 12.81 6.13
C PHE A 228 -17.78 11.85 7.11
N LYS A 229 -19.10 11.69 6.95
CA LYS A 229 -19.88 10.60 7.54
C LYS A 229 -20.58 9.85 6.43
N ILE A 230 -20.04 8.69 6.06
CA ILE A 230 -20.44 7.88 4.90
C ILE A 230 -20.35 6.39 5.25
N ASP A 231 -20.75 5.48 4.36
CA ASP A 231 -20.68 4.04 4.64
C ASP A 231 -19.25 3.50 4.53
N LYS A 232 -18.60 3.71 3.38
CA LYS A 232 -17.25 3.18 3.12
C LYS A 232 -16.33 4.22 2.50
N LEU A 233 -15.07 4.18 2.92
CA LEU A 233 -13.98 4.93 2.31
C LEU A 233 -12.86 3.98 1.91
N ASN A 234 -12.58 3.89 0.61
CA ASN A 234 -11.48 3.11 0.06
C ASN A 234 -10.50 4.05 -0.67
N CYS A 235 -9.22 4.03 -0.27
CA CYS A 235 -8.17 4.84 -0.88
C CYS A 235 -7.04 3.94 -1.38
N GLN A 236 -6.76 3.98 -2.68
CA GLN A 236 -5.64 3.29 -3.31
C GLN A 236 -4.70 4.34 -3.91
N LEU A 237 -3.47 4.38 -3.44
CA LEU A 237 -2.46 5.33 -3.91
C LEU A 237 -1.24 4.54 -4.38
N ASP A 238 -0.71 4.94 -5.54
CA ASP A 238 0.57 4.41 -6.04
C ASP A 238 1.73 5.25 -5.50
N ASP A 239 1.68 6.58 -5.67
CA ASP A 239 2.66 7.55 -5.16
C ASP A 239 1.97 8.82 -4.61
N GLY A 240 2.34 9.23 -3.41
CA GLY A 240 1.89 10.44 -2.73
C GLY A 240 1.32 10.20 -1.33
N ASP A 241 1.21 11.27 -0.53
CA ASP A 241 0.79 11.14 0.86
C ASP A 241 -0.74 11.05 1.00
N LEU A 242 -1.22 10.14 1.85
CA LEU A 242 -2.62 10.04 2.23
C LEU A 242 -2.90 10.75 3.56
N ASN A 243 -3.67 11.82 3.49
CA ASN A 243 -4.10 12.60 4.66
C ASN A 243 -5.61 12.47 4.87
N VAL A 244 -6.03 11.73 5.91
CA VAL A 244 -7.45 11.48 6.23
C VAL A 244 -7.76 12.02 7.61
N SER A 245 -8.80 12.86 7.74
CA SER A 245 -9.17 13.43 9.04
C SER A 245 -10.67 13.58 9.30
N ASN A 246 -11.10 13.38 10.55
CA ASN A 246 -12.48 13.59 10.98
C ASN A 246 -13.48 12.75 10.16
N ILE A 247 -13.26 11.44 10.12
CA ILE A 247 -14.05 10.50 9.31
C ILE A 247 -14.86 9.55 10.20
N ASN A 248 -16.13 9.37 9.88
CA ASN A 248 -17.03 8.40 10.49
C ASN A 248 -17.57 7.47 9.41
N VAL A 249 -17.10 6.22 9.38
CA VAL A 249 -17.47 5.22 8.38
C VAL A 249 -17.83 3.88 9.01
N SER A 250 -18.44 2.98 8.26
CA SER A 250 -18.54 1.57 8.66
C SER A 250 -17.22 0.85 8.33
N GLU A 251 -16.62 1.18 7.18
CA GLU A 251 -15.40 0.55 6.68
C GLU A 251 -14.42 1.59 6.14
N PHE A 252 -13.18 1.55 6.64
CA PHE A 252 -12.05 2.31 6.12
C PHE A 252 -11.00 1.34 5.58
N SER A 253 -10.61 1.50 4.31
CA SER A 253 -9.54 0.71 3.72
C SER A 253 -8.56 1.59 2.97
N ASN A 254 -7.27 1.38 3.19
CA ASN A 254 -6.20 1.98 2.42
C ASN A 254 -5.22 0.91 1.92
N GLU A 255 -4.70 1.17 0.72
CA GLU A 255 -3.58 0.49 0.09
C GLU A 255 -2.69 1.59 -0.50
N ASN A 256 -1.48 1.75 0.05
CA ASN A 256 -0.47 2.68 -0.44
C ASN A 256 0.78 1.91 -0.89
N SER A 257 1.34 2.28 -2.04
CA SER A 257 2.63 1.73 -2.47
C SER A 257 3.78 2.58 -1.94
N GLU A 258 3.76 3.89 -2.21
CA GLU A 258 4.78 4.83 -1.76
C GLU A 258 4.15 6.08 -1.12
N GLY A 259 4.74 6.58 -0.04
CA GLY A 259 4.32 7.82 0.63
C GLY A 259 3.73 7.60 2.03
N ASP A 260 3.60 8.69 2.78
CA ASP A 260 3.19 8.63 4.18
C ASP A 260 1.67 8.59 4.33
N ILE A 261 1.19 7.89 5.35
CA ILE A 261 -0.24 7.83 5.69
C ILE A 261 -0.46 8.52 7.02
N THR A 262 -1.25 9.59 7.02
CA THR A 262 -1.76 10.22 8.25
C THR A 262 -3.27 10.05 8.35
N ALA A 263 -3.73 9.35 9.39
CA ALA A 263 -5.15 9.18 9.69
C ALA A 263 -5.49 9.70 11.11
N LYS A 264 -6.27 10.79 11.18
CA LYS A 264 -6.60 11.49 12.43
C LYS A 264 -8.11 11.55 12.71
N ASN A 265 -8.51 11.28 13.96
CA ASN A 265 -9.91 11.35 14.41
C ASN A 265 -10.82 10.50 13.50
N ILE A 266 -10.56 9.19 13.50
CA ILE A 266 -11.29 8.22 12.68
C ILE A 266 -12.18 7.38 13.59
N THR A 267 -13.45 7.23 13.20
CA THR A 267 -14.38 6.28 13.81
C THR A 267 -14.85 5.30 12.75
N THR A 268 -14.60 4.01 12.94
CA THR A 268 -15.00 2.96 11.98
C THR A 268 -15.44 1.67 12.68
N ASP A 269 -16.17 0.78 12.02
CA ASP A 269 -16.31 -0.58 12.56
C ASP A 269 -15.04 -1.38 12.23
N SER A 270 -14.56 -1.31 10.99
CA SER A 270 -13.33 -1.97 10.56
C SER A 270 -12.39 -1.04 9.80
N ALA A 271 -11.08 -1.17 10.07
CA ALA A 271 -10.01 -0.55 9.31
C ALA A 271 -9.04 -1.59 8.74
N SER A 272 -8.64 -1.41 7.48
CA SER A 272 -7.51 -2.10 6.85
C SER A 272 -6.54 -1.06 6.31
N ILE A 273 -5.31 -1.02 6.80
CA ILE A 273 -4.28 -0.06 6.39
C ILE A 273 -3.08 -0.86 5.89
N ASN A 274 -2.74 -0.71 4.62
CA ASN A 274 -1.61 -1.41 4.02
C ASN A 274 -0.69 -0.39 3.37
N SER A 275 0.57 -0.38 3.81
CA SER A 275 1.65 0.41 3.22
C SER A 275 2.72 -0.54 2.69
N SER A 276 3.39 -0.17 1.60
CA SER A 276 4.60 -0.88 1.15
C SER A 276 5.84 -0.14 1.60
N ASP A 277 5.93 1.16 1.31
CA ASP A 277 7.04 2.04 1.71
C ASP A 277 6.49 3.41 2.16
N GLY A 278 6.74 3.78 3.42
CA GLY A 278 6.33 5.06 4.00
C GLY A 278 5.92 4.94 5.47
N ASP A 279 6.04 6.06 6.19
CA ASP A 279 5.67 6.12 7.60
C ASP A 279 4.14 6.23 7.75
N VAL A 280 3.61 5.55 8.77
CA VAL A 280 2.17 5.56 9.07
C VAL A 280 1.92 6.19 10.43
N LYS A 281 1.14 7.28 10.43
CA LYS A 281 0.69 7.98 11.63
C LYS A 281 -0.81 7.82 11.85
N LEU A 282 -1.17 7.19 12.95
CA LEU A 282 -2.57 7.07 13.41
C LEU A 282 -2.76 7.91 14.67
N ASP A 283 -3.78 8.76 14.71
CA ASP A 283 -4.06 9.61 15.86
C ASP A 283 -5.56 9.68 16.17
N GLU A 284 -5.96 9.42 17.41
CA GLU A 284 -7.37 9.40 17.84
C GLU A 284 -8.24 8.45 17.00
N PHE A 285 -7.90 7.16 17.02
CA PHE A 285 -8.55 6.15 16.17
C PHE A 285 -9.46 5.23 16.99
N ASN A 286 -10.75 5.22 16.67
CA ASN A 286 -11.77 4.40 17.34
C ASN A 286 -12.34 3.37 16.36
N ALA A 287 -12.12 2.07 16.62
CA ALA A 287 -12.67 1.01 15.76
C ALA A 287 -13.20 -0.21 16.50
N ALA A 288 -14.00 -1.07 15.86
CA ALA A 288 -14.17 -2.42 16.39
C ALA A 288 -12.91 -3.24 16.10
N SER A 289 -12.36 -3.13 14.88
CA SER A 289 -11.11 -3.82 14.51
C SER A 289 -10.20 -3.00 13.58
N ILE A 290 -8.89 -3.16 13.77
CA ILE A 290 -7.85 -2.62 12.88
C ILE A 290 -6.92 -3.75 12.43
N THR A 291 -6.68 -3.82 11.12
CA THR A 291 -5.57 -4.58 10.54
C THR A 291 -4.62 -3.60 9.87
N TYR A 292 -3.35 -3.64 10.27
CA TYR A 292 -2.26 -2.88 9.70
C TYR A 292 -1.19 -3.84 9.19
N ASN A 293 -0.74 -3.62 7.95
CA ASN A 293 0.41 -4.31 7.38
C ASN A 293 1.36 -3.27 6.76
N ASN A 294 2.65 -3.41 7.06
CA ASN A 294 3.70 -2.64 6.38
C ASN A 294 4.86 -3.52 5.96
N SER A 295 5.50 -3.15 4.84
CA SER A 295 6.78 -3.75 4.44
C SER A 295 7.94 -2.91 4.97
N GLU A 296 7.97 -1.61 4.68
CA GLU A 296 9.05 -0.70 5.09
C GLU A 296 8.49 0.62 5.65
N GLY A 297 9.04 1.09 6.77
CA GLY A 297 8.65 2.34 7.42
C GLY A 297 8.05 2.17 8.81
N ASN A 298 7.99 3.26 9.57
CA ASN A 298 7.60 3.24 10.98
C ASN A 298 6.09 3.41 11.17
N LEU A 299 5.57 2.81 12.23
CA LEU A 299 4.22 3.05 12.72
C LEU A 299 4.28 3.92 13.99
N GLU A 300 3.67 5.11 13.94
CA GLU A 300 3.35 5.92 15.11
C GLU A 300 1.84 5.93 15.33
N ALA A 301 1.34 5.27 16.36
CA ALA A 301 -0.10 5.20 16.66
C ALA A 301 -0.41 5.77 18.04
N ASN A 302 -1.20 6.84 18.11
CA ASN A 302 -1.54 7.55 19.35
C ASN A 302 -3.05 7.49 19.61
N ASN A 303 -3.42 7.19 20.86
CA ASN A 303 -4.81 7.18 21.33
C ASN A 303 -5.73 6.26 20.50
N ILE A 304 -5.37 4.98 20.44
CA ILE A 304 -6.10 3.96 19.67
C ILE A 304 -7.03 3.18 20.58
N SER A 305 -8.33 3.20 20.28
CA SER A 305 -9.36 2.44 21.01
C SER A 305 -10.02 1.42 20.08
N VAL A 306 -9.78 0.15 20.35
CA VAL A 306 -10.29 -0.98 19.55
C VAL A 306 -10.89 -2.08 20.42
N LYS A 307 -11.63 -3.01 19.81
CA LYS A 307 -11.89 -4.30 20.46
C LYS A 307 -10.74 -5.27 20.19
N SER A 308 -10.27 -5.33 18.94
CA SER A 308 -9.16 -6.19 18.52
C SER A 308 -8.32 -5.55 17.43
N SER A 309 -6.99 -5.71 17.47
CA SER A 309 -6.11 -5.27 16.39
C SER A 309 -5.05 -6.30 16.00
N SER A 310 -4.56 -6.16 14.77
CA SER A 310 -3.36 -6.81 14.25
C SER A 310 -2.47 -5.75 13.60
N PHE A 311 -1.25 -5.58 14.11
CA PHE A 311 -0.22 -4.74 13.54
C PHE A 311 0.93 -5.63 13.10
N GLU A 312 1.20 -5.70 11.80
CA GLU A 312 2.30 -6.51 11.25
C GLU A 312 3.23 -5.59 10.45
N SER A 313 4.52 -5.59 10.80
CA SER A 313 5.56 -4.87 10.06
C SER A 313 6.72 -5.81 9.71
N SER A 314 7.36 -5.56 8.56
CA SER A 314 8.55 -6.29 8.16
C SER A 314 9.82 -5.54 8.56
N ASP A 315 9.93 -4.25 8.23
CA ASP A 315 11.06 -3.39 8.60
C ASP A 315 10.56 -2.01 9.05
N GLY A 316 10.90 -1.64 10.29
CA GLY A 316 10.57 -0.37 10.90
C GLY A 316 10.06 -0.51 12.33
N ASP A 317 10.08 0.59 13.07
CA ASP A 317 9.63 0.61 14.46
C ASP A 317 8.10 0.68 14.57
N ILE A 318 7.55 0.02 15.59
CA ILE A 318 6.15 0.15 15.99
C ILE A 318 6.10 0.88 17.34
N ASP A 319 5.69 2.15 17.36
CA ASP A 319 5.42 2.91 18.61
C ASP A 319 3.92 3.21 18.74
N ILE A 320 3.28 2.57 19.73
CA ILE A 320 1.86 2.72 20.02
C ILE A 320 1.70 3.31 21.42
N SER A 321 1.11 4.50 21.52
CA SER A 321 0.84 5.18 22.79
C SER A 321 -0.66 5.38 23.05
N GLY A 322 -1.05 5.29 24.32
CA GLY A 322 -2.44 5.49 24.73
C GLY A 322 -3.43 4.44 24.20
N PHE A 323 -3.01 3.18 24.13
CA PHE A 323 -3.78 2.09 23.55
C PHE A 323 -4.85 1.52 24.49
N SER A 324 -5.96 1.04 23.92
CA SER A 324 -7.01 0.27 24.60
C SER A 324 -7.63 -0.76 23.65
N GLY A 325 -7.71 -2.02 24.07
CA GLY A 325 -8.25 -3.14 23.29
C GLY A 325 -7.32 -4.34 23.29
N ASP A 326 -7.70 -5.43 22.62
CA ASP A 326 -6.79 -6.56 22.40
C ASP A 326 -5.80 -6.22 21.27
N ILE A 327 -4.51 -6.56 21.45
CA ILE A 327 -3.47 -6.34 20.45
C ILE A 327 -2.73 -7.62 20.07
N LYS A 328 -2.55 -7.80 18.76
CA LYS A 328 -1.50 -8.64 18.18
C LYS A 328 -0.52 -7.74 17.42
N ALA A 329 0.73 -7.69 17.83
CA ALA A 329 1.81 -7.02 17.10
C ALA A 329 2.85 -8.05 16.64
N VAL A 330 3.26 -7.99 15.39
CA VAL A 330 4.33 -8.80 14.82
C VAL A 330 5.30 -7.88 14.12
N ASN A 331 6.57 -7.87 14.54
CA ASN A 331 7.62 -7.13 13.86
C ASN A 331 8.77 -8.05 13.45
N SER A 332 9.29 -7.88 12.24
CA SER A 332 10.46 -8.68 11.82
C SER A 332 11.76 -7.96 12.16
N GLU A 333 11.88 -6.70 11.80
CA GLU A 333 13.05 -5.85 12.09
C GLU A 333 12.59 -4.50 12.65
N GLY A 334 13.14 -4.11 13.81
CA GLY A 334 12.83 -2.85 14.49
C GLY A 334 12.20 -3.04 15.87
N ASP A 335 12.19 -1.98 16.67
CA ASP A 335 11.68 -2.00 18.04
C ASP A 335 10.15 -1.98 18.05
N THR A 336 9.56 -2.70 19.01
CA THR A 336 8.11 -2.68 19.25
C THR A 336 7.79 -2.15 20.63
N LYS A 337 7.18 -0.97 20.69
CA LYS A 337 6.77 -0.29 21.90
C LYS A 337 5.26 -0.10 21.94
N VAL A 338 4.64 -0.55 23.04
CA VAL A 338 3.19 -0.44 23.25
C VAL A 338 2.91 0.05 24.66
N GLN A 339 2.17 1.16 24.78
CA GLN A 339 1.76 1.75 26.05
C GLN A 339 0.23 1.76 26.17
N TYR A 340 -0.25 1.16 27.26
CA TYR A 340 -1.67 1.14 27.63
C TYR A 340 -2.01 2.24 28.64
N ASN A 341 -3.13 2.94 28.44
CA ASN A 341 -3.67 3.89 29.44
C ASN A 341 -4.48 3.16 30.53
N ASP A 342 -5.27 2.18 30.13
CA ASP A 342 -6.07 1.31 30.99
C ASP A 342 -5.88 -0.13 30.50
N PHE A 343 -5.85 -1.11 31.41
CA PHE A 343 -5.50 -2.48 31.04
C PHE A 343 -6.49 -3.52 31.53
N ASN A 344 -7.23 -4.10 30.58
CA ASN A 344 -8.07 -5.27 30.80
C ASN A 344 -8.21 -6.12 29.52
N ASN A 345 -7.11 -6.33 28.79
CA ASN A 345 -7.12 -6.89 27.44
C ASN A 345 -6.03 -7.95 27.24
N ASP A 346 -6.17 -8.77 26.20
CA ASP A 346 -5.15 -9.72 25.77
C ASP A 346 -4.07 -9.02 24.91
N VAL A 347 -2.81 -9.40 25.13
CA VAL A 347 -1.63 -8.87 24.43
C VAL A 347 -0.83 -10.02 23.86
N GLN A 348 -0.53 -9.95 22.57
CA GLN A 348 0.44 -10.79 21.90
C GLN A 348 1.41 -9.92 21.10
N ILE A 349 2.70 -9.98 21.45
CA ILE A 349 3.76 -9.30 20.69
C ILE A 349 4.80 -10.33 20.30
N GLU A 350 5.17 -10.37 19.02
CA GLU A 350 6.19 -11.26 18.48
C GLU A 350 7.19 -10.43 17.66
N SER A 351 8.45 -10.42 18.06
CA SER A 351 9.53 -9.76 17.33
C SER A 351 10.60 -10.76 16.91
N SER A 352 11.27 -10.51 15.78
CA SER A 352 12.41 -11.32 15.34
C SER A 352 13.74 -10.64 15.68
N ASP A 353 13.94 -9.39 15.26
CA ASP A 353 15.10 -8.56 15.61
C ASP A 353 14.65 -7.17 16.07
N GLY A 354 14.93 -6.84 17.34
CA GLY A 354 14.54 -5.59 17.98
C GLY A 354 14.05 -5.78 19.41
N ASP A 355 13.98 -4.71 20.19
CA ASP A 355 13.51 -4.74 21.57
C ASP A 355 11.96 -4.70 21.63
N ILE A 356 11.38 -5.43 22.59
CA ILE A 356 9.96 -5.32 22.94
C ILE A 356 9.83 -4.51 24.23
N GLN A 357 9.09 -3.40 24.18
CA GLN A 357 8.76 -2.56 25.32
C GLN A 357 7.24 -2.50 25.53
N LEU A 358 6.77 -3.08 26.64
CA LEU A 358 5.36 -3.03 27.01
C LEU A 358 5.19 -2.21 28.30
N GLU A 359 4.51 -1.08 28.20
CA GLU A 359 4.16 -0.24 29.34
C GLU A 359 2.68 -0.43 29.71
N LEU A 360 2.43 -0.84 30.95
CA LEU A 360 1.09 -1.10 31.47
C LEU A 360 0.83 -0.25 32.72
N PRO A 361 -0.44 0.12 33.00
CA PRO A 361 -0.79 0.80 34.24
C PRO A 361 -0.35 0.02 35.49
N ARG A 362 0.01 0.74 36.55
CA ARG A 362 0.56 0.16 37.80
C ARG A 362 -0.30 -0.91 38.47
N ASP A 363 -1.61 -0.86 38.27
CA ASP A 363 -2.60 -1.76 38.83
C ASP A 363 -3.04 -2.89 37.87
N ALA A 364 -2.39 -2.97 36.70
CA ALA A 364 -2.63 -4.02 35.71
C ALA A 364 -2.47 -5.43 36.30
N LYS A 365 -3.38 -6.32 35.88
CA LYS A 365 -3.39 -7.73 36.27
C LYS A 365 -3.47 -8.62 35.04
N PHE A 366 -2.60 -9.62 34.96
CA PHE A 366 -2.46 -10.46 33.79
C PHE A 366 -1.73 -11.77 34.09
N ASN A 367 -1.92 -12.74 33.21
CA ASN A 367 -1.10 -13.95 33.13
C ASN A 367 0.00 -13.74 32.08
N LEU A 368 1.24 -13.80 32.52
CA LEU A 368 2.42 -13.51 31.71
C LEU A 368 3.06 -14.79 31.17
N ALA A 369 3.36 -14.79 29.87
CA ALA A 369 4.28 -15.72 29.23
C ALA A 369 5.21 -14.95 28.29
N ALA A 370 6.41 -14.63 28.76
CA ALA A 370 7.40 -13.90 27.99
C ALA A 370 8.68 -14.74 27.78
N ASN A 371 9.26 -14.68 26.58
CA ASN A 371 10.49 -15.39 26.19
C ASN A 371 11.27 -14.59 25.15
N THR A 372 12.57 -14.44 25.34
CA THR A 372 13.53 -14.06 24.29
C THR A 372 14.54 -15.20 24.10
N ASP A 373 15.01 -15.44 22.88
CA ASP A 373 16.01 -16.49 22.61
C ASP A 373 17.44 -15.96 22.83
N ASP A 374 17.74 -14.74 22.36
CA ASP A 374 18.98 -14.00 22.63
C ASP A 374 18.68 -12.57 23.13
N GLY A 375 18.77 -12.39 24.45
CA GLY A 375 18.52 -11.11 25.11
C GLY A 375 18.09 -11.27 26.57
N ASP A 376 17.86 -10.15 27.24
CA ASP A 376 17.43 -10.10 28.63
C ASP A 376 15.94 -9.77 28.77
N LEU A 377 15.30 -10.35 29.78
CA LEU A 377 13.92 -10.07 30.15
C LEU A 377 13.85 -9.33 31.49
N LYS A 378 13.28 -8.12 31.47
CA LYS A 378 13.00 -7.33 32.67
C LYS A 378 11.49 -7.09 32.85
N CYS A 379 11.01 -7.25 34.08
CA CYS A 379 9.63 -6.97 34.44
C CYS A 379 9.54 -6.25 35.79
N ASP A 380 8.92 -5.07 35.81
CA ASP A 380 8.78 -4.22 37.01
C ASP A 380 7.57 -4.63 37.89
N PHE A 381 6.75 -5.59 37.44
CA PHE A 381 5.58 -6.09 38.17
C PHE A 381 5.93 -7.23 39.13
N PRO A 382 5.21 -7.36 40.27
CA PRO A 382 5.40 -8.46 41.20
C PRO A 382 4.78 -9.76 40.65
N VAL A 383 5.56 -10.51 39.86
CA VAL A 383 5.11 -11.76 39.24
C VAL A 383 5.16 -12.92 40.23
N THR A 384 4.03 -13.59 40.45
CA THR A 384 3.98 -14.91 41.09
C THR A 384 4.31 -15.97 40.04
N VAL A 385 5.54 -16.46 40.09
CA VAL A 385 6.07 -17.40 39.09
C VAL A 385 5.33 -18.73 39.15
N SER A 386 4.85 -19.20 38.00
CA SER A 386 4.20 -20.50 37.84
C SER A 386 4.91 -21.29 36.74
N GLY A 387 6.06 -21.88 37.08
CA GLY A 387 6.87 -22.66 36.13
C GLY A 387 8.30 -22.14 36.00
N SER A 388 8.75 -21.91 34.77
CA SER A 388 10.13 -21.54 34.42
C SER A 388 10.41 -20.05 34.61
N ARG A 389 11.54 -19.74 35.24
CA ARG A 389 12.15 -18.41 35.26
C ARG A 389 13.65 -18.55 34.97
N SER A 390 14.11 -17.81 33.97
CA SER A 390 15.52 -17.60 33.62
C SER A 390 15.72 -16.09 33.35
N GLU A 391 16.92 -15.70 32.92
CA GLU A 391 17.18 -14.33 32.44
C GLU A 391 16.38 -14.00 31.18
N SER A 392 16.05 -15.00 30.36
CA SER A 392 15.38 -14.86 29.06
C SER A 392 13.93 -15.38 29.01
N THR A 393 13.42 -16.02 30.06
CA THR A 393 12.04 -16.55 30.12
C THR A 393 11.37 -16.20 31.44
N LEU A 394 10.12 -15.72 31.38
CA LEU A 394 9.29 -15.46 32.55
C LEU A 394 7.85 -15.93 32.33
N LYS A 395 7.39 -16.85 33.20
CA LYS A 395 5.99 -17.32 33.23
C LYS A 395 5.41 -17.20 34.62
N GLY A 396 4.24 -16.59 34.74
CA GLY A 396 3.59 -16.37 36.03
C GLY A 396 2.41 -15.42 35.93
N ASN A 397 1.88 -15.03 37.08
CA ASN A 397 0.70 -14.17 37.14
C ASN A 397 0.99 -12.91 37.95
N VAL A 398 0.43 -11.79 37.51
CA VAL A 398 0.38 -10.52 38.24
C VAL A 398 -1.06 -10.32 38.70
N GLY A 399 -1.29 -10.48 40.01
CA GLY A 399 -2.65 -10.47 40.56
C GLY A 399 -3.52 -11.62 40.04
N SER A 400 -4.83 -11.40 39.96
CA SER A 400 -5.80 -12.36 39.43
C SER A 400 -6.51 -11.74 38.23
N SER A 401 -6.37 -12.36 37.07
CA SER A 401 -6.94 -11.91 35.79
C SER A 401 -7.11 -13.09 34.84
N SER A 402 -8.08 -13.00 33.93
CA SER A 402 -8.19 -13.92 32.79
C SER A 402 -7.29 -13.52 31.62
N ASN A 403 -6.84 -12.26 31.60
CA ASN A 403 -6.14 -11.67 30.47
C ASN A 403 -4.73 -12.25 30.33
N LYS A 404 -4.24 -12.35 29.11
CA LYS A 404 -2.96 -12.96 28.76
C LYS A 404 -2.05 -11.91 28.16
N VAL A 405 -0.81 -11.89 28.64
CA VAL A 405 0.28 -11.13 28.04
C VAL A 405 1.32 -12.13 27.55
N LYS A 406 1.44 -12.26 26.23
CA LYS A 406 2.38 -13.16 25.56
C LYS A 406 3.38 -12.35 24.75
N LEU A 407 4.66 -12.42 25.12
CA LEU A 407 5.73 -11.69 24.45
C LEU A 407 6.78 -12.70 23.99
N ASN A 408 7.07 -12.76 22.69
CA ASN A 408 8.14 -13.60 22.16
C ASN A 408 9.09 -12.73 21.37
N ASN A 409 10.38 -12.87 21.65
CA ASN A 409 11.42 -12.28 20.83
C ASN A 409 12.43 -13.34 20.40
N SER A 410 13.08 -13.14 19.26
CA SER A 410 14.20 -14.00 18.84
C SER A 410 15.53 -13.34 19.24
N GLU A 411 15.74 -12.09 18.84
CA GLU A 411 16.93 -11.29 19.16
C GLU A 411 16.52 -9.92 19.72
N GLY A 412 17.05 -9.58 20.89
CA GLY A 412 16.74 -8.34 21.61
C GLY A 412 16.07 -8.56 22.97
N ASN A 413 15.93 -7.47 23.71
CA ASN A 413 15.43 -7.46 25.08
C ASN A 413 13.91 -7.38 25.14
N ILE A 414 13.34 -7.87 26.24
CA ILE A 414 11.93 -7.66 26.58
C ILE A 414 11.86 -6.87 27.88
N SER A 415 11.22 -5.70 27.84
CA SER A 415 10.97 -4.86 29.01
C SER A 415 9.47 -4.70 29.25
N ILE A 416 9.02 -4.99 30.47
CA ILE A 416 7.64 -4.76 30.93
C ILE A 416 7.66 -3.76 32.08
N SER A 417 7.18 -2.54 31.82
CA SER A 417 7.24 -1.39 32.73
C SER A 417 5.86 -0.88 33.16
N LYS A 418 5.86 0.04 34.13
CA LYS A 418 4.72 0.55 34.90
C LYS A 418 4.40 2.01 34.65
#